data_AF-A0A373LPF0-F1
#
_entry.id   AF-A0A373LPF0-F1
#
_cell.length_a   1.000
_cell.length_b   1.000
_cell.length_c   1.000
_cell.angle_alpha   90.00
_cell.angle_beta   90.00
_cell.angle_gamma   90.00
#
_symmetry.space_group_name_H-M   'P 1'
#
loop_
_entity.id
_entity.type
_entity.pdbx_description
1 polymer ?
#
loop_
_entity_poly.entity_id
_entity_poly.type
_entity_poly.pdbx_seq_one_letter_code
_entity_poly.pdbx_strand_id
1 'polypeptide(L)'
;MKKGVKKCLLITVCIVNFQMCMFSYATACESTPNIKVNRSKSRNVYMKIISATPKTIKIKIFNKSENIARYSESFTLYKYKDGKYKKIKKISKTPKSLYLIKKNDSKVEKLVCKKLFGKKLSKGKYKIKWIQSKKFTIE
;
A
#
# COMPACT_ATOMS: atom_id res chain seq x y z
N MET A 1 -49.51 20.45 -31.72
CA MET A 1 -48.46 19.44 -31.99
C MET A 1 -48.96 18.06 -31.60
N LYS A 2 -49.08 17.13 -32.57
CA LYS A 2 -49.62 15.76 -32.35
C LYS A 2 -48.81 15.03 -31.26
N LYS A 3 -49.47 14.34 -30.31
CA LYS A 3 -48.84 13.63 -29.17
C LYS A 3 -47.67 12.72 -29.57
N GLY A 4 -47.67 12.18 -30.79
CA GLY A 4 -46.58 11.35 -31.32
C GLY A 4 -45.27 12.12 -31.59
N VAL A 5 -45.34 13.39 -31.99
CA VAL A 5 -44.15 14.21 -32.31
C VAL A 5 -43.36 14.54 -31.03
N LYS A 6 -44.06 14.80 -29.92
CA LYS A 6 -43.42 15.05 -28.61
C LYS A 6 -42.71 13.81 -28.05
N LYS A 7 -43.30 12.61 -28.21
CA LYS A 7 -42.65 11.35 -27.80
C LYS A 7 -41.43 11.03 -28.67
N CYS A 8 -41.51 11.25 -29.98
CA CYS A 8 -40.40 11.02 -30.89
C CYS A 8 -39.23 11.98 -30.63
N LEU A 9 -39.51 13.26 -30.34
CA LEU A 9 -38.49 14.21 -29.92
C LEU A 9 -37.81 13.79 -28.61
N LEU A 10 -38.59 13.36 -27.62
CA LEU A 10 -38.06 12.95 -26.32
C LEU A 10 -37.13 11.73 -26.45
N ILE A 11 -37.53 10.73 -27.24
CA ILE A 11 -36.73 9.53 -27.51
C ILE A 11 -35.42 9.91 -28.22
N THR A 12 -35.49 10.81 -29.21
CA THR A 12 -34.31 11.27 -29.95
C THR A 12 -33.31 11.98 -29.04
N VAL A 13 -33.79 12.85 -28.14
CA VAL A 13 -32.94 13.54 -27.15
C VAL A 13 -32.30 12.53 -26.17
N CYS A 14 -33.03 11.51 -25.73
CA CYS A 14 -32.49 10.48 -24.85
C CYS A 14 -31.39 9.65 -25.52
N ILE A 15 -31.54 9.30 -26.81
CA ILE A 15 -30.54 8.53 -27.56
C ILE A 15 -29.27 9.35 -27.75
N VAL A 16 -29.38 10.63 -28.11
CA VAL A 16 -28.22 11.52 -28.28
C VAL A 16 -27.48 11.70 -26.95
N ASN A 17 -28.19 11.90 -25.83
CA ASN A 17 -27.56 11.99 -24.51
C ASN A 17 -26.88 10.68 -24.09
N PHE A 18 -27.45 9.53 -24.42
CA PHE A 18 -26.85 8.24 -24.12
C PHE A 18 -25.56 8.01 -24.95
N GLN A 19 -25.57 8.37 -26.24
CA GLN A 19 -24.39 8.29 -27.10
C GLN A 19 -23.27 9.21 -26.61
N MET A 20 -23.58 10.45 -26.20
CA MET A 20 -22.60 11.37 -25.63
C MET A 20 -22.00 10.82 -24.31
N CYS A 21 -22.82 10.19 -23.47
CA CYS A 21 -22.36 9.58 -22.22
C CYS A 21 -21.40 8.40 -22.47
N MET A 22 -21.73 7.54 -23.44
CA MET A 22 -20.86 6.43 -23.85
C MET A 22 -19.56 6.93 -24.50
N PHE A 23 -19.61 8.03 -25.26
CA PHE A 23 -18.43 8.66 -25.85
C PHE A 23 -17.50 9.23 -24.78
N SER A 24 -18.05 9.92 -23.76
CA SER A 24 -17.27 10.39 -22.60
C SER A 24 -16.66 9.25 -21.79
N TYR A 25 -17.39 8.13 -21.62
CA TYR A 25 -16.86 6.94 -20.95
C TYR A 25 -15.70 6.30 -21.74
N ALA A 26 -15.83 6.19 -23.07
CA ALA A 26 -14.78 5.65 -23.93
C ALA A 26 -13.52 6.53 -23.92
N THR A 27 -13.67 7.87 -23.99
CA THR A 27 -12.54 8.80 -23.90
C THR A 27 -11.86 8.77 -22.53
N ALA A 28 -12.60 8.55 -21.44
CA ALA A 28 -12.03 8.39 -20.10
C ALA A 28 -11.27 7.06 -19.93
N CYS A 29 -11.67 5.99 -20.62
CA CYS A 29 -10.95 4.72 -20.62
C CYS A 29 -9.68 4.76 -21.50
N GLU A 30 -9.72 5.44 -22.64
CA GLU A 30 -8.56 5.57 -23.55
C GLU A 30 -7.51 6.58 -23.06
N SER A 31 -7.87 7.49 -22.15
CA SER A 31 -6.90 8.37 -21.48
C SER A 31 -6.09 7.69 -20.37
N THR A 32 -6.05 6.36 -20.30
CA THR A 32 -5.13 5.66 -19.39
C THR A 32 -3.70 5.81 -19.92
N PRO A 33 -2.84 6.65 -19.31
CA PRO A 33 -1.48 6.77 -19.79
C PRO A 33 -0.81 5.42 -19.59
N ASN A 34 -0.15 4.92 -20.63
CA ASN A 34 0.72 3.76 -20.59
C ASN A 34 1.69 3.88 -19.40
N ILE A 35 1.37 3.23 -18.28
CA ILE A 35 2.10 3.40 -17.03
C ILE A 35 3.45 2.71 -17.19
N LYS A 36 4.50 3.50 -17.50
CA LYS A 36 5.88 3.09 -17.26
C LYS A 36 6.06 2.91 -15.76
N VAL A 37 5.91 1.67 -15.31
CA VAL A 37 6.19 1.23 -13.95
C VAL A 37 7.67 1.44 -13.70
N ASN A 38 8.06 2.59 -13.16
CA ASN A 38 9.43 2.80 -12.72
C ASN A 38 9.67 1.89 -11.51
N ARG A 39 10.24 0.70 -11.79
CA ARG A 39 10.68 -0.30 -10.84
C ARG A 39 11.89 0.21 -10.04
N SER A 40 11.76 1.33 -9.32
CA SER A 40 12.77 1.64 -8.32
C SER A 40 12.49 0.72 -7.12
N LYS A 41 13.30 -0.34 -7.00
CA LYS A 41 13.57 -0.96 -5.69
C LYS A 41 14.04 0.20 -4.81
N SER A 42 13.17 0.78 -3.97
CA SER A 42 13.55 1.98 -3.23
C SER A 42 14.64 1.61 -2.21
N ARG A 43 15.91 1.76 -2.61
CA ARG A 43 17.08 1.61 -1.73
C ARG A 43 17.10 2.68 -0.63
N ASN A 44 16.29 3.71 -0.78
CA ASN A 44 16.38 4.92 0.01
C ASN A 44 15.61 4.83 1.34
N VAL A 45 14.61 3.95 1.46
CA VAL A 45 13.91 3.70 2.73
C VAL A 45 14.18 2.27 3.19
N TYR A 46 14.84 2.13 4.33
CA TYR A 46 15.17 0.83 4.91
C TYR A 46 15.01 0.81 6.42
N MET A 47 14.97 -0.40 6.98
CA MET A 47 14.78 -0.65 8.40
C MET A 47 15.97 -1.43 8.96
N LYS A 48 16.38 -1.09 10.18
CA LYS A 48 17.29 -1.88 11.01
C LYS A 48 16.62 -2.28 12.32
N ILE A 49 16.96 -3.44 12.85
CA ILE A 49 16.57 -3.85 14.21
C ILE A 49 17.63 -3.28 15.16
N ILE A 50 17.21 -2.51 16.15
CA ILE A 50 18.10 -1.96 17.18
C ILE A 50 18.22 -2.97 18.32
N SER A 51 17.08 -3.49 18.78
CA SER A 51 17.05 -4.50 19.84
C SER A 51 15.78 -5.34 19.75
N ALA A 52 15.85 -6.55 20.29
CA ALA A 52 14.73 -7.49 20.31
C ALA A 52 14.67 -8.22 21.65
N THR A 53 13.48 -8.24 22.24
CA THR A 53 13.14 -9.03 23.43
C THR A 53 11.90 -9.87 23.13
N PRO A 54 11.56 -10.87 23.98
CA PRO A 54 10.30 -11.61 23.85
C PRO A 54 9.05 -10.73 23.81
N LYS A 55 9.07 -9.55 24.46
CA LYS A 55 7.92 -8.64 24.56
C LYS A 55 7.90 -7.57 23.47
N THR A 56 9.07 -7.11 23.03
CA THR A 56 9.19 -5.91 22.19
C THR A 56 10.34 -6.02 21.18
N ILE A 57 10.17 -5.40 20.02
CA ILE A 57 11.23 -5.22 19.03
C ILE A 57 11.36 -3.73 18.76
N LYS A 58 12.55 -3.16 18.97
CA LYS A 58 12.85 -1.77 18.59
C LYS A 58 13.47 -1.78 17.20
N ILE A 59 12.88 -1.02 16.29
CA ILE A 59 13.36 -0.86 14.92
C ILE A 59 13.72 0.61 14.68
N LYS A 60 14.72 0.85 13.83
CA LYS A 60 15.03 2.18 13.28
C LYS A 60 14.74 2.17 11.80
N ILE A 61 13.90 3.08 11.35
CA ILE A 61 13.56 3.28 9.96
C ILE A 61 14.34 4.50 9.49
N PHE A 62 14.98 4.40 8.33
CA PHE A 62 15.79 5.45 7.73
C PHE A 62 15.16 5.84 6.41
N ASN A 63 15.10 7.14 6.15
CA ASN A 63 14.76 7.70 4.86
C ASN A 63 15.95 8.49 4.32
N LYS A 64 16.74 7.88 3.44
CA LYS A 64 17.84 8.50 2.69
C LYS A 64 17.38 9.15 1.38
N SER A 65 16.08 9.30 1.16
CA SER A 65 15.60 10.02 -0.02
C SER A 65 15.47 11.50 0.28
N GLU A 66 15.55 12.30 -0.78
CA GLU A 66 15.30 13.74 -0.75
C GLU A 66 13.81 14.07 -0.60
N ASN A 67 12.95 13.05 -0.70
CA ASN A 67 11.52 13.16 -0.57
C ASN A 67 11.03 12.70 0.79
N ILE A 68 9.85 13.18 1.18
CA ILE A 68 9.11 12.63 2.31
C ILE A 68 8.66 11.21 1.95
N ALA A 69 8.98 10.25 2.82
CA ALA A 69 8.51 8.89 2.67
C ALA A 69 7.35 8.61 3.63
N ARG A 70 6.48 7.69 3.21
CA ARG A 70 5.46 7.10 4.07
C ARG A 70 5.69 5.61 4.14
N TYR A 71 5.56 5.05 5.34
CA TYR A 71 5.70 3.60 5.55
C TYR A 71 4.46 3.05 6.27
N SER A 72 4.22 1.76 6.06
CA SER A 72 3.21 1.01 6.82
C SER A 72 3.87 0.02 7.76
N GLU A 73 3.12 -0.38 8.78
CA GLU A 73 3.48 -1.50 9.66
C GLU A 73 3.27 -2.88 8.99
N SER A 74 3.21 -2.96 7.67
CA SER A 74 3.05 -4.25 6.97
C SER A 74 4.37 -4.99 6.91
N PHE A 75 4.45 -6.13 7.60
CA PHE A 75 5.62 -6.99 7.56
C PHE A 75 5.26 -8.46 7.78
N THR A 76 6.17 -9.34 7.38
CA THR A 76 6.07 -10.78 7.62
C THR A 76 7.15 -11.21 8.61
N LEU A 77 6.77 -11.96 9.65
CA LEU A 77 7.69 -12.54 10.62
C LEU A 77 8.01 -13.99 10.25
N TYR A 78 9.30 -14.31 10.24
CA TYR A 78 9.85 -15.65 10.05
C TYR A 78 10.62 -16.08 11.29
N LYS A 79 10.62 -17.38 11.59
CA LYS A 79 11.49 -17.99 12.61
C LYS A 79 12.33 -19.07 11.97
N TYR A 80 13.59 -19.12 12.37
CA TYR A 80 14.50 -20.18 11.96
C TYR A 80 14.15 -21.47 12.68
N LYS A 81 13.85 -22.52 11.93
CA LYS A 81 13.55 -23.86 12.41
C LYS A 81 14.01 -24.88 11.36
N ASP A 82 14.67 -25.93 11.81
CA ASP A 82 15.03 -27.09 10.96
C ASP A 82 15.84 -26.66 9.73
N GLY A 83 16.91 -25.88 9.96
CA GLY A 83 17.80 -25.41 8.89
C GLY A 83 17.24 -24.32 7.98
N LYS A 84 15.99 -23.87 8.16
CA LYS A 84 15.36 -22.86 7.27
C LYS A 84 14.49 -21.84 7.98
N TYR A 85 14.29 -20.69 7.34
CA TYR A 85 13.35 -19.67 7.81
C TYR A 85 11.93 -20.04 7.43
N LYS A 86 11.10 -20.38 8.42
CA LYS A 86 9.69 -20.67 8.24
C LYS A 86 8.85 -19.44 8.58
N LYS A 87 7.89 -19.10 7.73
CA LYS A 87 6.93 -18.00 7.95
C LYS A 87 6.05 -18.35 9.14
N ILE A 88 5.91 -17.44 10.11
CA ILE A 88 5.03 -17.65 11.26
C ILE A 88 3.70 -16.93 11.06
N LYS A 89 3.77 -15.63 10.73
CA LYS A 89 2.59 -14.78 10.63
C LYS A 89 2.86 -13.64 9.65
N LYS A 90 1.92 -13.41 8.74
CA LYS A 90 1.85 -12.18 7.95
C LYS A 90 1.03 -11.18 8.76
N ILE A 91 1.61 -10.03 9.08
CA ILE A 91 0.86 -8.91 9.62
C ILE A 91 0.68 -7.95 8.45
N SER A 92 -0.47 -8.06 7.80
CA SER A 92 -0.98 -7.01 6.93
C SER A 92 -2.07 -6.28 7.70
N LYS A 93 -1.67 -5.27 8.48
CA LYS A 93 -2.63 -4.18 8.69
C LYS A 93 -2.77 -3.52 7.32
N THR A 94 -3.97 -3.54 6.75
CA THR A 94 -4.31 -2.80 5.52
C THR A 94 -3.70 -1.39 5.60
N PRO A 95 -2.94 -0.94 4.58
CA PRO A 95 -2.11 0.23 4.73
C PRO A 95 -2.95 1.50 4.59
N LYS A 96 -3.41 2.06 5.70
CA LYS A 96 -3.38 3.52 5.79
C LYS A 96 -1.91 3.87 6.04
N SER A 97 -1.32 4.68 5.17
CA SER A 97 0.07 5.13 5.30
C SER A 97 0.20 6.04 6.53
N LEU A 98 0.22 5.45 7.72
CA LEU A 98 0.03 6.20 8.97
C LEU A 98 1.26 7.03 9.36
N TYR A 99 2.45 6.62 8.92
CA TYR A 99 3.68 7.21 9.42
C TYR A 99 4.48 7.88 8.31
N LEU A 100 4.75 9.16 8.54
CA LEU A 100 5.52 10.05 7.69
C LEU A 100 6.94 10.16 8.26
N ILE A 101 7.94 10.07 7.40
CA ILE A 101 9.35 10.28 7.74
C ILE A 101 9.92 11.34 6.80
N LYS A 102 10.53 12.37 7.38
CA LYS A 102 11.09 13.49 6.62
C LYS A 102 12.25 13.02 5.74
N LYS A 103 12.63 13.85 4.76
CA LYS A 103 13.81 13.61 3.92
C LYS A 103 15.07 13.53 4.79
N ASN A 104 15.99 12.62 4.45
CA ASN A 104 17.26 12.39 5.16
C ASN A 104 17.12 12.20 6.69
N ASP A 105 16.00 11.64 7.14
CA ASP A 105 15.68 11.48 8.56
C ASP A 105 15.64 10.00 8.98
N SER A 106 15.60 9.76 10.29
CA SER A 106 15.44 8.44 10.87
C SER A 106 14.47 8.46 12.05
N LYS A 107 13.65 7.41 12.15
CA LYS A 107 12.67 7.27 13.23
C LYS A 107 12.81 5.93 13.93
N VAL A 108 12.75 5.95 15.26
CA VAL A 108 12.74 4.75 16.09
C VAL A 108 11.30 4.38 16.42
N GLU A 109 10.94 3.12 16.20
CA GLU A 109 9.62 2.57 16.48
C GLU A 109 9.72 1.35 17.39
N LYS A 110 8.77 1.22 18.31
CA LYS A 110 8.68 0.10 19.26
C LYS A 110 7.50 -0.79 18.90
N LEU A 111 7.82 -1.96 18.36
CA LEU A 111 6.84 -3.00 18.04
C LEU A 111 6.54 -3.83 19.30
N VAL A 112 5.29 -3.82 19.77
CA VAL A 112 4.85 -4.63 20.91
C VAL A 112 4.36 -6.00 20.41
N CYS A 113 5.07 -7.07 20.77
CA CYS A 113 4.83 -8.41 20.23
C CYS A 113 3.44 -8.94 20.58
N LYS A 114 2.95 -8.72 21.80
CA LYS A 114 1.60 -9.16 22.21
C LYS A 114 0.51 -8.50 21.35
N LYS A 115 0.65 -7.20 21.06
CA LYS A 115 -0.31 -6.43 20.24
C LYS A 115 -0.28 -6.86 18.76
N LEU A 116 0.91 -7.15 18.24
CA LEU A 116 1.10 -7.45 16.82
C LEU A 116 0.88 -8.93 16.49
N PHE A 117 1.39 -9.83 17.32
CA PHE A 117 1.35 -11.29 17.08
C PHE A 117 0.30 -12.02 17.92
N GLY A 118 -0.30 -11.37 18.93
CA GLY A 118 -1.20 -11.98 19.92
C GLY A 118 -0.47 -12.62 21.11
N LYS A 119 0.86 -12.75 21.03
CA LYS A 119 1.68 -13.42 22.05
C LYS A 119 3.10 -12.86 22.11
N LYS A 120 3.81 -13.19 23.20
CA LYS A 120 5.25 -12.97 23.30
C LYS A 120 5.99 -13.90 22.33
N LEU A 121 7.16 -13.47 21.86
CA LEU A 121 8.01 -14.32 21.03
C LEU A 121 8.80 -15.28 21.91
N SER A 122 8.78 -16.57 21.56
CA SER A 122 9.65 -17.59 22.16
C SER A 122 11.13 -17.31 21.85
N LYS A 123 12.06 -17.86 22.63
CA LYS A 123 13.50 -17.82 22.31
C LYS A 123 13.76 -18.40 20.90
N GLY A 124 14.75 -17.85 20.20
CA GLY A 124 15.20 -18.31 18.88
C GLY A 124 15.58 -17.19 17.91
N LYS A 125 16.03 -17.57 16.70
CA LYS A 125 16.39 -16.64 15.62
C LYS A 125 15.16 -16.27 14.80
N TYR A 126 14.97 -14.97 14.56
CA TYR A 126 13.86 -14.43 13.79
C TYR A 126 14.34 -13.55 12.65
N LYS A 127 13.49 -13.40 11.63
CA LYS A 127 13.68 -12.48 10.51
C LYS A 127 12.38 -11.74 10.26
N ILE A 128 12.45 -10.42 10.16
CA ILE A 128 11.33 -9.57 9.72
C ILE A 128 11.57 -9.19 8.27
N LYS A 129 10.64 -9.55 7.39
CA LYS A 129 10.62 -9.04 6.01
C LYS A 129 9.60 -7.91 5.96
N TRP A 130 10.09 -6.68 5.93
CA TRP A 130 9.25 -5.50 5.75
C TRP A 130 8.71 -5.48 4.32
N ILE A 131 7.41 -5.26 4.17
CA ILE A 131 6.76 -5.12 2.87
C ILE A 131 6.72 -3.62 2.60
N GLN A 132 7.58 -3.14 1.69
CA GLN A 132 7.51 -1.76 1.22
C GLN A 132 6.10 -1.53 0.64
N SER A 133 5.37 -0.56 1.20
CA SER A 133 4.12 -0.11 0.63
C SER A 133 4.41 0.49 -0.74
N LYS A 134 3.84 -0.10 -1.80
CA LYS A 134 3.80 0.56 -3.10
C LYS A 134 2.69 1.61 -3.04
N LYS A 135 3.04 2.88 -3.33
CA LYS A 135 2.03 3.90 -3.60
C LYS A 135 1.42 3.57 -4.96
N PHE A 136 0.11 3.63 -5.03
CA PHE A 136 -0.63 3.70 -6.28
C PHE A 136 -1.70 4.78 -6.04
N THR A 137 -1.90 5.62 -7.02
CA THR A 137 -3.05 6.52 -7.07
C THR A 137 -4.05 5.81 -7.98
N ILE A 138 -5.29 5.70 -7.52
CA ILE A 138 -6.41 5.41 -8.41
C ILE A 138 -6.93 6.79 -8.78
N GLU A 139 -6.78 7.15 -10.05
CA GLU A 139 -7.49 8.29 -10.66
C GLU A 139 -8.87 7.81 -11.10
#